data_AF-A0A810NL04-F1
#
_entry.id   AF-A0A810NL04-F1
#
_cell.length_a   1.000
_cell.length_b   1.000
_cell.length_c   1.000
_cell.angle_alpha   90.00
_cell.angle_beta   90.00
_cell.angle_gamma   90.00
#
_symmetry.space_group_name_H-M   'P 1'
#
loop_
_entity.id
_entity.type
_entity.pdbx_description
1 polymer ?
#
loop_
_entity_poly.entity_id
_entity_poly.type
_entity_poly.pdbx_seq_one_letter_code
_entity_poly.pdbx_strand_id
1 'polypeptide(L)'
;MTTPVTTGAGQSLQPLRLMFSLALLGYAALHLGFQLLTWIIPAMGTTLVSRSLNADFLDLLVLSFPLVAVLIATHLAPQLAAAKVLSLVALVEYAVAVFFGAIAFLIGLGGFGWVDTFPEAVQALGHMVLTVARLGLVALAGYAVLRVFLALGGRITVPAALKSPTP
;
A
#
# COMPACT_ATOMS: atom_id res chain seq x y z
N MET A 1 39.55 -34.50 -5.54
CA MET A 1 39.04 -33.31 -6.24
C MET A 1 37.98 -32.66 -5.37
N THR A 2 38.32 -31.60 -4.64
CA THR A 2 37.39 -30.83 -3.79
C THR A 2 36.83 -29.69 -4.64
N THR A 3 35.58 -29.80 -5.07
CA THR A 3 34.88 -28.69 -5.72
C THR A 3 34.77 -27.52 -4.73
N PRO A 4 35.16 -26.29 -5.12
CA PRO A 4 35.00 -25.13 -4.24
C PRO A 4 33.51 -24.89 -3.99
N VAL A 5 33.13 -24.74 -2.72
CA VAL A 5 31.80 -24.24 -2.34
C VAL A 5 31.77 -22.77 -2.71
N THR A 6 31.34 -22.47 -3.94
CA THR A 6 30.94 -21.12 -4.30
C THR A 6 29.64 -20.85 -3.56
N THR A 7 29.72 -20.25 -2.37
CA THR A 7 28.57 -19.62 -1.72
C THR A 7 28.06 -18.56 -2.68
N GLY A 8 27.06 -18.91 -3.49
CA GLY A 8 26.57 -18.03 -4.55
C GLY A 8 26.09 -16.72 -3.95
N ALA A 9 26.41 -15.60 -4.59
CA ALA A 9 26.02 -14.25 -4.16
C ALA A 9 24.53 -14.14 -3.78
N GLY A 10 23.66 -14.97 -4.37
CA GLY A 10 22.23 -15.06 -4.04
C GLY A 10 21.89 -15.54 -2.62
N GLN A 11 22.72 -16.38 -1.97
CA GLN A 11 22.47 -16.83 -0.59
C GLN A 11 22.80 -15.75 0.45
N SER A 12 23.81 -14.92 0.18
CA SER A 12 24.19 -13.79 1.05
C SER A 12 23.14 -12.67 1.06
N LEU A 13 22.44 -12.47 -0.07
CA LEU A 13 21.45 -11.39 -0.22
C LEU A 13 20.04 -11.74 0.28
N GLN A 14 19.77 -13.02 0.58
CA GLN A 14 18.46 -13.47 1.05
C GLN A 14 17.94 -12.74 2.30
N PRO A 15 18.71 -12.62 3.40
CA PRO A 15 18.26 -11.88 4.58
C PRO A 15 18.04 -10.39 4.27
N LEU A 16 18.89 -9.80 3.45
CA LEU A 16 18.80 -8.39 3.07
C LEU A 16 17.51 -8.08 2.28
N ARG A 17 17.11 -8.97 1.36
CA ARG A 17 15.87 -8.82 0.59
C ARG A 17 14.62 -8.86 1.48
N LEU A 18 14.63 -9.73 2.49
CA LEU A 18 13.55 -9.79 3.47
C LEU A 18 13.48 -8.47 4.26
N MET A 19 14.62 -7.97 4.74
CA MET A 19 14.69 -6.72 5.50
C MET A 19 14.20 -5.53 4.66
N PHE A 20 14.62 -5.41 3.40
CA PHE A 20 14.13 -4.36 2.51
C PHE A 20 12.62 -4.47 2.24
N SER A 21 12.12 -5.68 1.96
CA SER A 21 10.68 -5.87 1.71
C SER A 21 9.85 -5.51 2.94
N LEU A 22 10.31 -5.89 4.14
CA LEU A 22 9.68 -5.53 5.40
C LEU A 22 9.78 -4.04 5.70
N ALA A 23 10.91 -3.40 5.42
CA ALA A 23 11.08 -1.96 5.64
C ALA A 23 10.16 -1.13 4.72
N LEU A 24 10.04 -1.52 3.46
CA LEU A 24 9.16 -0.86 2.48
C LEU A 24 7.68 -0.98 2.87
N LEU A 25 7.21 -2.19 3.19
CA LEU A 25 5.85 -2.41 3.68
C LEU A 25 5.62 -1.70 5.01
N GLY A 26 6.56 -1.84 5.94
CA GLY A 26 6.49 -1.20 7.25
C GLY A 26 6.36 0.31 7.16
N TYR A 27 7.14 0.95 6.27
CA TYR A 27 7.04 2.39 6.04
C TYR A 27 5.67 2.78 5.46
N ALA A 28 5.19 2.07 4.45
CA ALA A 28 3.88 2.33 3.86
C ALA A 28 2.75 2.15 4.89
N ALA A 29 2.81 1.09 5.70
CA ALA A 29 1.86 0.84 6.79
C ALA A 29 1.89 1.95 7.85
N LEU A 30 3.07 2.41 8.25
CA LEU A 30 3.21 3.53 9.19
C LEU A 30 2.63 4.81 8.60
N HIS A 31 2.94 5.14 7.34
CA HIS A 31 2.39 6.31 6.66
C HIS A 31 0.86 6.26 6.63
N LEU A 32 0.26 5.16 6.18
CA LEU A 32 -1.20 4.99 6.16
C LEU A 32 -1.81 5.06 7.56
N GLY A 33 -1.15 4.47 8.56
CA GLY A 33 -1.58 4.51 9.94
C GLY A 33 -1.59 5.93 10.49
N PHE A 34 -0.48 6.66 10.39
CA PHE A 34 -0.40 8.05 10.83
C PHE A 34 -1.36 8.95 10.05
N GLN A 35 -1.53 8.73 8.75
CA GLN A 35 -2.50 9.45 7.93
C GLN A 35 -3.94 9.22 8.41
N LEU A 36 -4.27 8.00 8.82
CA LEU A 36 -5.56 7.70 9.42
C LEU A 36 -5.76 8.44 10.75
N LEU A 37 -4.72 8.46 11.59
CA LEU A 37 -4.74 9.17 12.87
C LEU A 37 -4.92 10.68 12.66
N THR A 38 -4.17 11.31 11.75
CA THR A 38 -4.28 12.75 11.47
C THR A 38 -5.60 13.11 10.80
N TRP A 39 -6.20 12.18 10.06
CA TRP A 39 -7.51 12.39 9.43
C TRP A 39 -8.66 12.34 10.46
N ILE A 40 -8.63 11.37 11.38
CA ILE A 40 -9.67 11.18 12.41
C ILE A 40 -9.51 12.19 13.55
N ILE A 41 -8.29 12.39 14.05
CA ILE A 41 -8.02 13.22 15.21
C ILE A 41 -8.01 14.69 14.77
N PRO A 42 -8.91 15.54 15.27
CA PRO A 42 -8.96 16.94 14.87
C PRO A 42 -7.78 17.72 15.42
N ALA A 43 -7.05 18.42 14.54
CA ALA A 43 -6.14 19.48 14.92
C ALA A 43 -6.92 20.80 15.16
N MET A 44 -6.42 21.68 16.04
CA MET A 44 -7.07 22.97 16.33
C MET A 44 -7.36 23.74 15.04
N GLY A 45 -8.60 24.20 14.90
CA GLY A 45 -9.05 25.00 13.74
C GLY A 45 -9.30 24.20 12.45
N THR A 46 -9.24 22.86 12.47
CA THR A 46 -9.49 22.03 11.27
C THR A 46 -10.88 21.40 11.27
N THR A 47 -11.54 21.44 10.11
CA THR A 47 -12.78 20.68 9.86
C THR A 47 -12.48 19.33 9.21
N LEU A 48 -13.41 18.38 9.29
CA LEU A 48 -13.25 17.08 8.61
C LEU A 48 -13.09 17.26 7.09
N VAL A 49 -13.81 18.20 6.50
CA VAL A 49 -13.70 18.55 5.07
C VAL A 49 -12.29 19.02 4.74
N SER A 50 -11.75 19.98 5.52
CA SER A 50 -10.39 20.49 5.34
C SER A 50 -9.33 19.38 5.47
N ARG A 51 -9.46 18.48 6.44
CA ARG A 51 -8.54 17.33 6.58
C ARG A 51 -8.68 16.31 5.45
N SER A 52 -9.88 16.15 4.91
CA SER A 52 -10.14 15.21 3.81
C SER A 52 -9.58 15.70 2.47
N LEU A 53 -9.61 17.01 2.23
CA LEU A 53 -8.96 17.64 1.07
C LEU A 53 -7.43 17.49 1.09
N ASN A 54 -6.85 17.35 2.28
CA ASN A 54 -5.41 17.22 2.50
C ASN A 54 -5.00 15.78 2.88
N ALA A 55 -5.85 14.79 2.62
CA ALA A 55 -5.57 13.42 3.03
C ALA A 55 -4.62 12.70 2.05
N ASP A 56 -3.45 12.29 2.52
CA ASP A 56 -2.41 11.64 1.70
C ASP A 56 -2.50 10.11 1.66
N PHE A 57 -3.72 9.56 1.71
CA PHE A 57 -3.94 8.11 1.57
C PHE A 57 -3.55 7.56 0.20
N LEU A 58 -3.44 8.43 -0.82
CA LEU A 58 -3.18 8.08 -2.21
C LEU A 58 -1.83 8.62 -2.71
N ASP A 59 -0.88 8.84 -1.80
CA ASP A 59 0.49 9.23 -2.18
C ASP A 59 1.11 8.13 -3.05
N LEU A 60 1.37 8.47 -4.32
CA LEU A 60 1.85 7.52 -5.32
C LEU A 60 3.28 7.03 -5.03
N LEU A 61 4.12 7.87 -4.42
CA LEU A 61 5.48 7.49 -4.07
C LEU A 61 5.44 6.47 -2.94
N VAL A 62 4.71 6.76 -1.87
CA VAL A 62 4.59 5.85 -0.73
C VAL A 62 3.93 4.54 -1.16
N LEU A 63 2.87 4.60 -1.98
CA LEU A 63 2.17 3.43 -2.48
C LEU A 63 2.90 2.69 -3.61
N SER A 64 4.05 3.19 -4.06
CA SER A 64 4.97 2.39 -4.90
C SER A 64 5.76 1.38 -4.06
N PHE A 65 5.98 1.64 -2.76
CA PHE A 65 6.79 0.77 -1.90
C PHE A 65 6.22 -0.64 -1.71
N PRO A 66 4.90 -0.84 -1.50
CA PRO A 66 4.33 -2.18 -1.39
C PRO A 66 4.49 -2.98 -2.67
N LEU A 67 4.32 -2.33 -3.84
CA LEU A 67 4.57 -2.95 -5.14
C LEU A 67 6.03 -3.38 -5.29
N VAL A 68 6.97 -2.48 -4.98
CA VAL A 68 8.42 -2.78 -5.04
C VAL A 68 8.78 -3.91 -4.08
N ALA A 69 8.25 -3.92 -2.86
CA ALA A 69 8.46 -4.99 -1.89
C ALA A 69 8.00 -6.35 -2.44
N VAL A 70 6.82 -6.40 -3.08
CA VAL A 70 6.31 -7.63 -3.71
C VAL A 70 7.19 -8.06 -4.87
N LEU A 71 7.64 -7.14 -5.72
CA LEU A 71 8.55 -7.45 -6.82
C LEU A 71 9.89 -8.00 -6.31
N ILE A 72 10.48 -7.40 -5.27
CA ILE A 72 11.70 -7.90 -4.61
C ILE A 72 11.46 -9.31 -4.06
N ALA A 73 10.29 -9.56 -3.46
CA ALA A 73 9.97 -10.83 -2.85
C ALA A 73 9.74 -11.98 -3.86
N THR A 74 9.27 -11.65 -5.06
CA THR A 74 8.78 -12.64 -6.04
C THR A 74 9.64 -12.78 -7.29
N HIS A 75 10.19 -11.68 -7.81
CA HIS A 75 10.86 -11.67 -9.12
C HIS A 75 12.39 -11.74 -9.02
N LEU A 76 12.98 -11.47 -7.85
CA LEU A 76 14.40 -11.73 -7.63
C LEU A 76 14.60 -13.21 -7.26
N ALA A 77 15.36 -13.95 -8.05
CA ALA A 77 15.65 -15.35 -7.76
C ALA A 77 16.74 -15.49 -6.67
N PRO A 78 16.64 -16.47 -5.74
CA PRO A 78 15.52 -17.38 -5.53
C PRO A 78 14.32 -16.70 -4.86
N GLN A 79 13.10 -17.14 -5.13
CA GLN A 79 11.89 -16.57 -4.53
C GLN A 79 11.89 -16.67 -2.99
N LEU A 80 11.45 -15.63 -2.29
CA LEU A 80 11.34 -15.69 -0.82
C LEU A 80 10.22 -16.64 -0.39
N ALA A 81 10.48 -17.45 0.64
CA ALA A 81 9.45 -18.27 1.28
C ALA A 81 8.28 -17.42 1.83
N ALA A 82 8.57 -16.19 2.27
CA ALA A 82 7.58 -15.24 2.80
C ALA A 82 6.81 -14.46 1.70
N ALA A 83 7.12 -14.64 0.42
CA ALA A 83 6.60 -13.79 -0.66
C ALA A 83 5.07 -13.72 -0.71
N LYS A 84 4.39 -14.81 -0.36
CA LYS A 84 2.93 -14.87 -0.29
C LYS A 84 2.34 -14.02 0.83
N VAL A 85 2.96 -14.06 2.01
CA VAL A 85 2.54 -13.24 3.16
C VAL A 85 2.78 -11.76 2.87
N LEU A 86 3.96 -11.42 2.33
CA LEU A 86 4.29 -10.04 1.97
C LEU A 86 3.33 -9.48 0.90
N SER A 87 2.94 -10.30 -0.08
CA SER A 87 1.94 -9.91 -1.09
C SER A 87 0.54 -9.71 -0.49
N LEU A 88 0.16 -10.49 0.51
CA LEU A 88 -1.11 -10.25 1.23
C LEU A 88 -1.07 -8.93 2.01
N VAL A 89 0.02 -8.66 2.73
CA VAL A 89 0.19 -7.41 3.47
C VAL A 89 0.09 -6.21 2.54
N ALA A 90 0.80 -6.24 1.41
CA ALA A 90 0.70 -5.21 0.37
C ALA A 90 -0.75 -5.04 -0.14
N LEU A 91 -1.48 -6.13 -0.35
CA LEU A 91 -2.88 -6.07 -0.79
C LEU A 91 -3.78 -5.39 0.26
N VAL A 92 -3.54 -5.65 1.55
CA VAL A 92 -4.25 -4.97 2.64
C VAL A 92 -3.92 -3.47 2.65
N GLU A 93 -2.66 -3.08 2.49
CA GLU A 93 -2.25 -1.67 2.40
C GLU A 93 -2.94 -0.96 1.23
N TYR A 94 -2.98 -1.57 0.05
CA TYR A 94 -3.72 -1.02 -1.10
C TYR A 94 -5.21 -0.91 -0.84
N ALA A 95 -5.82 -1.91 -0.20
CA ALA A 95 -7.23 -1.87 0.15
C ALA A 95 -7.53 -0.71 1.12
N VAL A 96 -6.70 -0.52 2.14
CA VAL A 96 -6.79 0.59 3.10
C VAL A 96 -6.63 1.93 2.39
N ALA A 97 -5.61 2.08 1.55
CA ALA A 97 -5.34 3.29 0.80
C ALA A 97 -6.50 3.70 -0.13
N VAL A 98 -7.01 2.75 -0.93
CA VAL A 98 -8.15 3.00 -1.83
C VAL A 98 -9.42 3.32 -1.04
N PHE A 99 -9.71 2.55 0.02
CA PHE A 99 -10.92 2.75 0.81
C PHE A 99 -10.95 4.11 1.50
N PHE A 100 -9.92 4.44 2.28
CA PHE A 100 -9.86 5.71 2.98
C PHE A 100 -9.61 6.89 2.04
N GLY A 101 -8.81 6.72 0.99
CA GLY A 101 -8.62 7.73 -0.05
C GLY A 101 -9.92 8.09 -0.76
N ALA A 102 -10.75 7.09 -1.10
CA ALA A 102 -12.06 7.33 -1.70
C ALA A 102 -13.03 8.03 -0.73
N ILE A 103 -13.05 7.62 0.54
CA ILE A 103 -13.89 8.26 1.56
C ILE A 103 -13.47 9.71 1.79
N ALA A 104 -12.17 9.96 1.96
CA ALA A 104 -11.65 11.31 2.12
C ALA A 104 -11.95 12.17 0.89
N PHE A 105 -11.79 11.64 -0.32
CA PHE A 105 -12.17 12.33 -1.55
C PHE A 105 -13.65 12.73 -1.56
N LEU A 106 -14.56 11.81 -1.23
CA LEU A 106 -16.01 12.08 -1.18
C LEU A 106 -16.38 13.14 -0.13
N ILE A 107 -15.75 13.11 1.04
CA ILE A 107 -15.98 14.11 2.09
C ILE A 107 -15.38 15.47 1.70
N GLY A 108 -14.19 15.47 1.10
CA GLY A 108 -13.51 16.67 0.61
C GLY A 108 -14.33 17.41 -0.46
N LEU A 109 -15.13 16.67 -1.25
CA LEU A 109 -16.03 17.25 -2.25
C LEU A 109 -17.02 18.26 -1.63
N GLY A 110 -17.43 18.06 -0.38
CA GLY A 110 -18.26 19.00 0.37
C GLY A 110 -17.62 20.36 0.65
N GLY A 111 -16.31 20.52 0.38
CA GLY A 111 -15.56 21.77 0.53
C GLY A 111 -15.66 22.73 -0.65
N PHE A 112 -16.17 22.29 -1.80
CA PHE A 112 -16.23 23.12 -3.03
C PHE A 112 -17.47 24.01 -3.14
N GLY A 113 -18.16 24.30 -2.03
CA GLY A 113 -19.48 24.96 -2.05
C GLY A 113 -19.53 26.38 -2.60
N TRP A 114 -18.39 27.05 -2.82
CA TRP A 114 -18.30 28.45 -3.23
C TRP A 114 -17.07 28.63 -4.13
N VAL A 115 -17.20 28.25 -5.40
CA VAL A 115 -16.18 28.51 -6.41
C VAL A 115 -16.59 29.80 -7.11
N ASP A 116 -16.05 30.93 -6.65
CA ASP A 116 -16.46 32.26 -7.10
C ASP A 116 -15.50 32.82 -8.17
N THR A 117 -14.34 32.20 -8.32
CA THR A 117 -13.31 32.65 -9.26
C THR A 117 -12.83 31.52 -10.19
N PHE A 118 -12.37 31.90 -11.39
CA PHE A 118 -11.81 30.94 -12.36
C PHE A 118 -10.60 30.15 -11.81
N PRO A 119 -9.64 30.74 -11.07
CA PRO A 119 -8.54 29.99 -10.46
C PRO A 119 -9.01 28.90 -9.48
N GLU A 120 -10.00 29.21 -8.63
CA GLU A 120 -10.58 28.23 -7.70
C GLU A 120 -11.26 27.08 -8.44
N ALA A 121 -11.92 27.37 -9.57
CA ALA A 121 -12.55 26.35 -10.40
C ALA A 121 -11.51 25.38 -10.99
N VAL A 122 -10.40 25.92 -11.50
CA VAL A 122 -9.29 25.10 -12.02
C VAL A 122 -8.65 24.27 -10.92
N GLN A 123 -8.46 24.83 -9.73
CA GLN A 123 -7.92 24.10 -8.58
C GLN A 123 -8.85 22.97 -8.12
N ALA A 124 -10.16 23.23 -8.03
CA ALA A 124 -11.16 22.23 -7.67
C ALA A 124 -11.21 21.09 -8.69
N LEU A 125 -11.28 21.43 -9.98
CA LEU A 125 -11.24 20.44 -11.06
C LEU A 125 -9.94 19.64 -11.03
N GLY A 126 -8.80 20.30 -10.84
CA GLY A 126 -7.50 19.66 -10.72
C GLY A 126 -7.45 18.67 -9.56
N HIS A 127 -7.95 19.06 -8.39
CA HIS A 127 -8.06 18.17 -7.24
C HIS A 127 -8.95 16.95 -7.55
N MET A 128 -10.12 17.15 -8.17
CA MET A 128 -11.02 16.05 -8.53
C MET A 128 -10.40 15.09 -9.54
N VAL A 129 -9.93 15.60 -10.67
CA VAL A 129 -9.38 14.78 -11.77
C VAL A 129 -8.12 14.04 -11.33
N LEU A 130 -7.20 14.73 -10.65
CA LEU A 130 -5.96 14.10 -10.20
C LEU A 130 -6.20 13.09 -9.08
N THR A 131 -7.17 13.31 -8.19
CA THR A 131 -7.49 12.33 -7.14
C THR A 131 -8.12 11.08 -7.72
N VAL A 132 -9.02 11.21 -8.70
CA VAL A 132 -9.59 10.07 -9.44
C VAL A 132 -8.50 9.32 -10.21
N ALA A 133 -7.57 10.02 -10.86
CA ALA A 133 -6.44 9.40 -11.53
C ALA A 133 -5.53 8.64 -10.55
N ARG A 134 -5.23 9.23 -9.38
CA ARG A 134 -4.47 8.56 -8.31
C ARG A 134 -5.18 7.31 -7.81
N LEU A 135 -6.49 7.37 -7.54
CA LEU A 135 -7.29 6.20 -7.18
C LEU A 135 -7.15 5.08 -8.21
N GLY A 136 -7.26 5.42 -9.50
CA GLY A 136 -7.08 4.46 -10.59
C GLY A 136 -5.70 3.80 -10.62
N LEU A 137 -4.64 4.60 -10.46
CA LEU A 137 -3.25 4.10 -10.43
C LEU A 137 -2.99 3.20 -9.22
N VAL A 138 -3.46 3.61 -8.04
CA VAL A 138 -3.31 2.83 -6.80
C VAL A 138 -4.09 1.52 -6.90
N ALA A 139 -5.32 1.55 -7.42
CA ALA A 139 -6.11 0.35 -7.66
C ALA A 139 -5.44 -0.59 -8.68
N LEU A 140 -4.82 -0.03 -9.74
CA LEU A 140 -4.08 -0.81 -10.72
C LEU A 140 -2.82 -1.47 -10.12
N ALA A 141 -2.09 -0.76 -9.26
CA ALA A 141 -0.96 -1.32 -8.53
C ALA A 141 -1.41 -2.45 -7.58
N GLY A 142 -2.49 -2.24 -6.84
CA GLY A 142 -3.12 -3.27 -6.01
C GLY A 142 -3.57 -4.48 -6.83
N TYR A 143 -4.13 -4.27 -8.02
CA TYR A 143 -4.49 -5.35 -8.94
C TYR A 143 -3.27 -6.13 -9.44
N ALA A 144 -2.15 -5.45 -9.74
CA ALA A 144 -0.90 -6.13 -10.10
C ALA A 144 -0.42 -7.03 -8.95
N VAL A 145 -0.45 -6.54 -7.71
CA VAL A 145 -0.12 -7.34 -6.52
C VAL A 145 -1.10 -8.50 -6.31
N LEU A 146 -2.39 -8.28 -6.53
CA LEU A 146 -3.41 -9.34 -6.46
C LEU A 146 -3.09 -10.46 -7.46
N ARG A 147 -2.74 -10.11 -8.70
CA ARG A 147 -2.34 -11.09 -9.73
C ARG A 147 -1.13 -11.91 -9.29
N VAL A 148 -0.13 -11.26 -8.68
CA VAL A 148 1.03 -11.94 -8.12
C VAL A 148 0.61 -12.88 -6.98
N PHE A 149 -0.17 -12.40 -6.01
CA PHE A 149 -0.64 -13.21 -4.88
C PHE A 149 -1.44 -14.45 -5.32
N LEU A 150 -2.32 -14.31 -6.32
CA LEU A 150 -3.07 -15.42 -6.88
C LEU A 150 -2.16 -16.42 -7.60
N ALA A 151 -1.12 -15.96 -8.30
CA ALA A 151 -0.11 -16.84 -8.89
C ALA A 151 0.68 -17.64 -7.84
N LEU A 152 0.80 -17.12 -6.60
CA LEU A 152 1.37 -17.83 -5.44
C LEU A 152 0.38 -18.80 -4.74
N GLY A 153 -0.76 -19.05 -5.37
CA GLY A 153 -1.79 -19.98 -4.88
C GLY A 153 -2.82 -19.37 -3.94
N GLY A 154 -2.95 -18.03 -3.86
CA GLY A 154 -4.17 -17.31 -3.44
C GLY A 154 -4.77 -17.55 -2.04
N ARG A 155 -4.20 -18.42 -1.21
CA ARG A 155 -4.73 -18.81 0.12
C ARG A 155 -3.60 -18.96 1.13
N ILE A 156 -3.66 -18.27 2.28
CA ILE A 156 -2.75 -18.56 3.37
C ILE A 156 -3.28 -19.78 4.13
N THR A 157 -2.50 -20.86 4.16
CA THR A 157 -2.78 -22.01 5.02
C THR A 157 -2.38 -21.66 6.44
N VAL A 158 -3.36 -21.61 7.35
CA VAL A 158 -3.10 -21.49 8.79
C VAL A 158 -2.32 -22.73 9.25
N PRO A 159 -1.21 -22.58 10.02
CA PRO A 159 -0.47 -23.71 10.55
C PRO A 159 -1.38 -24.67 11.31
N ALA A 160 -1.23 -25.98 11.09
CA ALA A 160 -2.05 -27.01 11.74
C ALA A 160 -2.04 -26.92 13.28
N ALA A 161 -1.00 -26.30 13.85
CA ALA A 161 -0.87 -26.04 15.29
C ALA A 161 -1.93 -25.08 15.88
N LEU A 162 -2.66 -24.32 15.05
CA LEU A 162 -3.74 -23.43 15.48
C LEU A 162 -5.15 -24.01 15.21
N LYS A 163 -5.25 -25.24 14.69
CA LYS A 163 -6.53 -25.95 14.68
C LYS A 163 -6.81 -26.39 16.12
N SER A 164 -7.85 -25.81 16.72
CA SER A 164 -8.41 -26.35 17.96
C SER A 164 -8.76 -27.83 17.74
N PRO A 165 -8.49 -28.72 18.72
CA PRO A 165 -8.96 -30.09 18.64
C PRO A 165 -10.47 -30.07 18.40
N THR A 166 -10.91 -30.73 17.34
CA THR A 166 -12.34 -30.96 17.09
C THR A 166 -12.90 -31.80 18.25
N PRO A 167 -14.05 -31.43 18.83
CA PRO A 167 -14.69 -32.21 19.89
C PRO A 167 -15.09 -33.62 19.44
#